data_AF-A0A4R1JVB0-F1
#
_entry.id   AF-A0A4R1JVB0-F1
#
_cell.length_a   1.000
_cell.length_b   1.000
_cell.length_c   1.000
_cell.angle_alpha   90.00
_cell.angle_beta   90.00
_cell.angle_gamma   90.00
#
_symmetry.space_group_name_H-M   'P 1'
#
loop_
_entity.id
_entity.type
_entity.pdbx_description
1 polymer ?
#
loop_
_entity_poly.entity_id
_entity_poly.type
_entity_poly.pdbx_seq_one_letter_code
_entity_poly.pdbx_strand_id
1 'polypeptide(L)'
;MLKTILCLSLSSTIVVNGQHKISKTKPIGLENNKPQERTYAKFDLSKRINSYPFNKASQIKIISYNLNSDGMTRVSSETYDKETGKTVTNLEYNIGIELPRNNLDSLSLENVTQIKILNLSQIEKLSDILYNTCSRLNINCSEIIRGCYLPRNAILFFDENGKVFEYLEICFECKTKETFGKIENLDLSDYMYNDLEKYFNNLGIKTKYEPLASAFK
;
A
#
# COMPACT_ATOMS: atom_id res chain seq x y z
N MET A 1 -35.59 23.61 63.92
CA MET A 1 -36.65 22.67 63.50
C MET A 1 -36.49 22.42 62.01
N LEU A 2 -36.33 21.17 61.57
CA LEU A 2 -37.21 20.54 60.57
C LEU A 2 -36.88 19.05 60.47
N LYS A 3 -37.94 18.24 60.44
CA LYS A 3 -37.95 16.78 60.57
C LYS A 3 -37.69 16.09 59.23
N THR A 4 -36.99 14.96 59.33
CA THR A 4 -36.81 13.89 58.34
C THR A 4 -38.14 13.27 57.92
N ILE A 5 -38.33 13.00 56.62
CA ILE A 5 -39.27 11.97 56.13
C ILE A 5 -38.59 11.18 55.00
N LEU A 6 -38.61 9.86 55.21
CA LEU A 6 -38.13 8.76 54.40
C LEU A 6 -39.17 8.42 53.32
N CYS A 7 -38.77 8.02 52.10
CA CYS A 7 -39.69 7.43 51.13
C CYS A 7 -39.07 6.19 50.47
N LEU A 8 -39.80 5.07 50.54
CA LEU A 8 -39.42 3.71 50.13
C LEU A 8 -39.40 3.53 48.61
N SER A 9 -38.42 2.75 48.14
CA SER A 9 -38.30 2.21 46.78
C SER A 9 -39.20 0.98 46.56
N LEU A 10 -39.96 0.95 45.46
CA LEU A 10 -40.55 -0.27 44.91
C LEU A 10 -39.74 -0.74 43.70
N SER A 11 -39.22 -1.97 43.79
CA SER A 11 -38.58 -2.70 42.69
C SER A 11 -39.58 -3.70 42.12
N SER A 12 -39.82 -3.67 40.80
CA SER A 12 -40.55 -4.71 40.08
C SER A 12 -39.62 -5.37 39.06
N THR A 13 -39.20 -6.59 39.40
CA THR A 13 -38.52 -7.55 38.51
C THR A 13 -39.54 -8.17 37.55
N ILE A 14 -39.31 -8.08 36.24
CA ILE A 14 -40.04 -8.87 35.25
C ILE A 14 -39.21 -10.11 34.91
N VAL A 15 -39.76 -11.27 35.25
CA VAL A 15 -39.28 -12.59 34.84
C VAL A 15 -39.86 -12.91 33.47
N VAL A 16 -39.01 -13.10 32.45
CA VAL A 16 -39.45 -13.60 31.13
C VAL A 16 -39.39 -15.13 31.16
N ASN A 17 -40.56 -15.74 31.02
CA ASN A 17 -40.75 -17.19 31.00
C ASN A 17 -40.61 -17.72 29.57
N GLY A 18 -39.74 -18.69 29.36
CA GLY A 18 -39.53 -19.35 28.07
C GLY A 18 -40.59 -20.43 27.79
N GLN A 19 -41.07 -20.50 26.55
CA GLN A 19 -41.68 -21.71 25.98
C GLN A 19 -41.14 -21.94 24.57
N HIS A 20 -40.35 -23.00 24.45
CA HIS A 20 -39.94 -23.63 23.19
C HIS A 20 -41.18 -24.14 22.43
N LYS A 21 -41.40 -23.65 21.20
CA LYS A 21 -42.22 -24.35 20.21
C LYS A 21 -41.34 -24.75 19.02
N ILE A 22 -41.10 -26.05 18.93
CA ILE A 22 -40.48 -26.71 17.77
C ILE A 22 -41.50 -26.64 16.62
N SER A 23 -41.17 -25.88 15.57
CA SER A 23 -41.91 -25.84 14.32
C SER A 23 -41.26 -26.78 13.31
N LYS A 24 -42.08 -27.63 12.68
CA LYS A 24 -41.71 -28.72 11.78
C LYS A 24 -41.12 -28.18 10.47
N THR A 25 -39.96 -28.71 10.09
CA THR A 25 -39.26 -28.41 8.83
C THR A 25 -40.04 -28.97 7.64
N LYS A 26 -40.32 -28.12 6.64
CA LYS A 26 -40.75 -28.49 5.29
C LYS A 26 -39.52 -28.40 4.38
N PRO A 27 -39.20 -29.40 3.54
CA PRO A 27 -38.06 -29.32 2.65
C PRO A 27 -38.40 -28.36 1.49
N ILE A 28 -37.65 -27.27 1.38
CA ILE A 28 -37.69 -26.35 0.23
C ILE A 28 -36.31 -26.43 -0.41
N GLY A 29 -36.32 -26.70 -1.72
CA GLY A 29 -35.20 -27.22 -2.48
C GLY A 29 -33.99 -26.30 -2.60
N LEU A 30 -32.90 -26.90 -3.07
CA LEU A 30 -31.71 -26.20 -3.55
C LEU A 30 -32.12 -25.22 -4.66
N GLU A 31 -32.28 -23.96 -4.30
CA GLU A 31 -32.28 -22.88 -5.27
C GLU A 31 -30.83 -22.51 -5.55
N ASN A 32 -30.44 -22.71 -6.81
CA ASN A 32 -29.13 -22.39 -7.34
C ASN A 32 -28.90 -20.87 -7.25
N ASN A 33 -28.31 -20.41 -6.17
CA ASN A 33 -27.80 -19.04 -6.08
C ASN A 33 -26.56 -18.92 -6.97
N LYS A 34 -26.79 -18.64 -8.25
CA LYS A 34 -25.77 -18.08 -9.14
C LYS A 34 -25.20 -16.84 -8.44
N PRO A 35 -23.86 -16.70 -8.30
CA PRO A 35 -23.28 -15.51 -7.68
C PRO A 35 -23.76 -14.29 -8.46
N GLN A 36 -24.56 -13.46 -7.80
CA GLN A 36 -25.00 -12.18 -8.35
C GLN A 36 -23.76 -11.29 -8.33
N GLU A 37 -23.17 -11.07 -9.51
CA GLU A 37 -22.06 -10.17 -9.72
C GLU A 37 -22.54 -8.75 -9.36
N ARG A 38 -22.32 -8.33 -8.10
CA ARG A 38 -22.61 -6.97 -7.69
C ARG A 38 -21.65 -6.06 -8.42
N THR A 39 -22.15 -5.30 -9.39
CA THR A 39 -21.41 -4.22 -10.02
C THR A 39 -21.40 -3.04 -9.06
N TYR A 40 -20.27 -2.79 -8.42
CA TYR A 40 -20.11 -1.66 -7.51
C TYR A 40 -19.80 -0.40 -8.31
N ALA A 41 -20.50 0.69 -7.98
CA ALA A 41 -20.28 1.98 -8.64
C ALA A 41 -18.91 2.54 -8.21
N LYS A 42 -17.99 2.67 -9.18
CA LYS A 42 -16.73 3.37 -8.98
C LYS A 42 -16.97 4.86 -8.71
N PHE A 43 -16.07 5.48 -7.94
CA PHE A 43 -16.06 6.93 -7.78
C PHE A 43 -15.69 7.62 -9.09
N ASP A 44 -16.45 8.66 -9.42
CA ASP A 44 -16.20 9.48 -10.61
C ASP A 44 -14.86 10.23 -10.52
N LEU A 45 -14.39 10.72 -11.67
CA LEU A 45 -13.12 11.43 -11.76
C LEU A 45 -13.07 12.67 -10.85
N SER A 46 -14.14 13.46 -10.81
CA SER A 46 -14.20 14.70 -10.03
C SER A 46 -13.95 14.43 -8.56
N LYS A 47 -14.60 13.41 -7.99
CA LYS A 47 -14.39 13.01 -6.60
C LYS A 47 -12.97 12.52 -6.34
N ARG A 48 -12.39 11.76 -7.28
CA ARG A 48 -11.03 11.22 -7.15
C ARG A 48 -9.97 12.31 -7.16
N ILE A 49 -10.02 13.24 -8.12
CA ILE A 49 -9.03 14.32 -8.24
C ILE A 49 -9.17 15.40 -7.17
N ASN A 50 -10.37 15.62 -6.64
CA ASN A 50 -10.61 16.58 -5.56
C ASN A 50 -10.26 16.02 -4.17
N SER A 51 -9.84 14.76 -4.09
CA SER A 51 -9.39 14.14 -2.85
C SER A 51 -7.88 14.23 -2.68
N TYR A 52 -7.45 14.24 -1.42
CA TYR A 52 -6.03 14.12 -1.10
C TYR A 52 -5.47 12.77 -1.61
N PRO A 53 -4.23 12.72 -2.14
CA PRO A 53 -3.29 13.83 -2.33
C PRO A 53 -3.42 14.57 -3.67
N PHE A 54 -4.26 14.08 -4.59
CA PHE A 54 -4.39 14.63 -5.94
C PHE A 54 -4.76 16.12 -5.96
N ASN A 55 -5.63 16.56 -5.04
CA ASN A 55 -6.07 17.95 -4.96
C ASN A 55 -5.00 18.95 -4.48
N LYS A 56 -3.86 18.47 -3.97
CA LYS A 56 -2.73 19.30 -3.55
C LYS A 56 -1.52 19.18 -4.47
N ALA A 57 -1.54 18.23 -5.39
CA ALA A 57 -0.41 18.00 -6.27
C ALA A 57 -0.40 18.98 -7.45
N SER A 58 0.70 19.71 -7.60
CA SER A 58 1.01 20.46 -8.84
C SER A 58 1.54 19.51 -9.92
N GLN A 59 2.22 18.43 -9.49
CA GLN A 59 2.83 17.45 -10.35
C GLN A 59 2.88 16.09 -9.65
N ILE A 60 2.71 15.02 -10.43
CA ILE A 60 2.84 13.65 -9.95
C ILE A 60 3.91 12.96 -10.78
N LYS A 61 4.87 12.33 -10.11
CA LYS A 61 5.88 11.47 -10.74
C LYS A 61 5.72 10.05 -10.27
N ILE A 62 5.95 9.10 -11.15
CA ILE A 62 6.25 7.72 -10.76
C ILE A 62 7.73 7.46 -11.04
N ILE A 63 8.36 6.71 -10.15
CA ILE A 63 9.80 6.45 -10.22
C ILE A 63 10.12 4.96 -10.10
N SER A 64 11.27 4.58 -10.65
CA SER A 64 11.94 3.31 -10.35
C SER A 64 13.35 3.56 -9.83
N TYR A 65 13.74 2.82 -8.81
CA TYR A 65 15.06 2.85 -8.19
C TYR A 65 15.38 1.45 -7.67
N ASN A 66 16.62 1.23 -7.23
CA ASN A 66 17.07 -0.07 -6.72
C ASN A 66 16.91 -1.23 -7.71
N LEU A 67 16.73 -1.02 -9.02
CA LEU A 67 16.42 -2.11 -9.94
C LEU A 67 17.48 -3.22 -9.93
N ASN A 68 18.73 -2.88 -9.63
CA ASN A 68 19.87 -3.80 -9.52
C ASN A 68 20.23 -4.22 -8.09
N SER A 69 19.42 -3.89 -7.08
CA SER A 69 19.62 -4.29 -5.68
C SER A 69 18.72 -5.47 -5.33
N ASP A 70 19.29 -6.65 -5.10
CA ASP A 70 18.56 -7.82 -4.60
C ASP A 70 18.29 -7.76 -3.09
N GLY A 71 18.77 -6.71 -2.41
CA GLY A 71 18.69 -6.60 -0.95
C GLY A 71 19.62 -7.57 -0.23
N MET A 72 20.54 -8.20 -0.94
CA MET A 72 21.50 -9.15 -0.38
C MET A 72 22.90 -8.54 -0.27
N THR A 73 23.65 -9.00 0.72
CA THR A 73 25.09 -8.76 0.83
C THR A 73 25.83 -9.57 -0.22
N ARG A 74 26.77 -8.94 -0.94
CA ARG A 74 27.71 -9.65 -1.81
C ARG A 74 29.09 -9.64 -1.15
N VAL A 75 29.74 -10.80 -1.11
CA VAL A 75 31.16 -10.86 -0.74
C VAL A 75 31.93 -10.22 -1.89
N SER A 76 32.57 -9.08 -1.65
CA SER A 76 33.25 -8.34 -2.71
C SER A 76 34.70 -8.76 -2.87
N SER A 77 35.37 -9.19 -1.79
CA SER A 77 36.75 -9.69 -1.85
C SER A 77 37.20 -10.27 -0.51
N GLU A 78 38.18 -11.16 -0.58
CA GLU A 78 39.01 -11.54 0.57
C GLU A 78 40.34 -10.78 0.48
N THR A 79 40.74 -10.13 1.57
CA THR A 79 42.02 -9.41 1.65
C THR A 79 42.86 -10.01 2.76
N TYR A 80 44.13 -10.29 2.50
CA TYR A 80 45.04 -10.76 3.52
C TYR A 80 45.61 -9.59 4.32
N ASP A 81 45.31 -9.54 5.61
CA ASP A 81 45.89 -8.59 6.54
C ASP A 81 47.24 -9.13 7.04
N LYS A 82 48.31 -8.46 6.63
CA LYS A 82 49.70 -8.83 6.96
C LYS A 82 50.07 -8.54 8.42
N GLU A 83 49.36 -7.64 9.10
CA GLU A 83 49.64 -7.29 10.49
C GLU A 83 49.00 -8.27 11.46
N THR A 84 47.78 -8.71 11.17
CA THR A 84 47.05 -9.69 12.00
C THR A 84 47.24 -11.14 11.56
N GLY A 85 47.80 -11.37 10.37
CA GLY A 85 48.02 -12.69 9.78
C GLY A 85 46.72 -13.41 9.36
N LYS A 86 45.62 -12.67 9.20
CA LYS A 86 44.29 -13.21 8.92
C LYS A 86 43.78 -12.76 7.55
N THR A 87 42.99 -13.63 6.92
CA THR A 87 42.15 -13.23 5.79
C THR A 87 40.91 -12.51 6.31
N VAL A 88 40.66 -11.31 5.79
CA VAL A 88 39.48 -10.50 6.07
C VAL A 88 38.55 -10.56 4.87
N THR A 89 37.30 -10.97 5.11
CA THR A 89 36.24 -10.91 4.10
C THR A 89 35.63 -9.51 4.09
N ASN A 90 35.76 -8.79 2.97
CA ASN A 90 35.03 -7.55 2.76
C ASN A 90 33.65 -7.87 2.17
N LEU A 91 32.62 -7.34 2.83
CA LEU A 91 31.25 -7.39 2.31
C LEU A 91 30.98 -6.08 1.58
N GLU A 92 30.66 -6.14 0.27
CA GLU A 92 29.94 -5.05 -0.37
C GLU A 92 28.46 -5.22 -0.09
N TYR A 93 27.88 -4.15 0.44
CA TYR A 93 26.46 -4.08 0.59
C TYR A 93 25.88 -3.41 -0.65
N ASN A 94 25.13 -4.18 -1.44
CA ASN A 94 24.22 -3.61 -2.44
C ASN A 94 22.94 -3.16 -1.71
N ILE A 95 23.08 -2.21 -0.77
CA ILE A 95 21.93 -1.63 -0.08
C ILE A 95 21.31 -0.67 -1.08
N GLY A 96 20.10 -0.98 -1.51
CA GLY A 96 19.29 -0.02 -2.23
C GLY A 96 19.11 1.28 -1.44
N ILE A 97 18.73 2.35 -2.12
CA ILE A 97 18.31 3.59 -1.47
C ILE A 97 16.94 3.38 -0.81
N GLU A 98 16.75 3.98 0.36
CA GLU A 98 15.44 4.11 0.99
C GLU A 98 14.96 5.55 0.86
N LEU A 99 13.67 5.74 0.57
CA LEU A 99 13.09 7.07 0.64
C LEU A 99 13.02 7.53 2.11
N PRO A 100 13.27 8.81 2.40
CA PRO A 100 13.33 9.28 3.78
C PRO A 100 11.96 9.19 4.45
N ARG A 101 11.92 8.73 5.71
CA ARG A 101 10.68 8.45 6.45
C ARG A 101 10.23 9.55 7.39
N ASN A 102 11.15 10.36 7.87
CA ASN A 102 10.88 11.36 8.91
C ASN A 102 10.83 12.78 8.35
N ASN A 103 11.57 13.06 7.28
CA ASN A 103 11.63 14.38 6.65
C ASN A 103 11.91 14.24 5.15
N LEU A 104 11.13 14.92 4.31
CA LEU A 104 11.32 14.92 2.86
C LEU A 104 12.35 15.94 2.36
N ASP A 105 12.88 16.83 3.21
CA ASP A 105 13.90 17.79 2.78
C ASP A 105 15.18 17.10 2.25
N SER A 106 15.46 15.89 2.72
CA SER A 106 16.60 15.08 2.25
C SER A 106 16.25 14.18 1.05
N LEU A 107 15.02 14.22 0.53
CA LEU A 107 14.62 13.41 -0.61
C LEU A 107 15.32 13.94 -1.87
N SER A 108 16.24 13.14 -2.41
CA SER A 108 16.92 13.40 -3.68
C SER A 108 16.49 12.36 -4.72
N LEU A 109 16.38 12.81 -5.98
CA LEU A 109 16.10 11.94 -7.12
C LEU A 109 17.36 11.56 -7.92
N GLU A 110 18.55 11.91 -7.44
CA GLU A 110 19.82 11.68 -8.14
C GLU A 110 20.07 10.19 -8.46
N ASN A 111 19.72 9.31 -7.52
CA ASN A 111 19.93 7.86 -7.66
C ASN A 111 18.69 7.13 -8.20
N VAL A 112 17.72 7.86 -8.74
CA VAL A 112 16.52 7.27 -9.35
C VAL A 112 16.83 6.86 -10.79
N THR A 113 16.61 5.58 -11.10
CA THR A 113 16.91 5.00 -12.41
C THR A 113 15.92 5.43 -13.48
N GLN A 114 14.64 5.55 -13.14
CA GLN A 114 13.59 5.95 -14.09
C GLN A 114 12.61 6.92 -13.45
N ILE A 115 12.23 7.96 -14.20
CA ILE A 115 11.25 8.97 -13.77
C ILE A 115 10.25 9.17 -14.89
N LYS A 116 8.96 9.13 -14.54
CA LYS A 116 7.86 9.54 -15.42
C LYS A 116 7.02 10.61 -14.76
N ILE A 117 6.99 11.79 -15.37
CA ILE A 117 6.02 12.85 -15.03
C ILE A 117 4.68 12.47 -15.67
N LEU A 118 3.61 12.46 -14.87
CA LEU A 118 2.28 12.09 -15.34
C LEU A 118 1.53 13.28 -15.95
N ASN A 119 0.88 13.05 -17.07
CA ASN A 119 -0.11 13.97 -17.63
C ASN A 119 -1.53 13.71 -17.07
N LEU A 120 -2.50 14.55 -17.43
CA LEU A 120 -3.86 14.45 -16.89
C LEU A 120 -4.53 13.08 -17.12
N SER A 121 -4.43 12.52 -18.33
CA SER A 121 -5.01 11.21 -18.64
C SER A 121 -4.35 10.08 -17.84
N GLN A 122 -3.04 10.20 -17.59
CA GLN A 122 -2.31 9.28 -16.74
C GLN A 122 -2.72 9.41 -15.27
N ILE A 123 -2.93 10.63 -14.78
CA ILE A 123 -3.40 10.90 -13.41
C ILE A 123 -4.83 10.37 -13.22
N GLU A 124 -5.70 10.52 -14.22
CA GLU A 124 -7.05 9.96 -14.20
C GLU A 124 -7.01 8.44 -14.03
N LYS A 125 -6.16 7.73 -14.78
CA LYS A 125 -6.00 6.28 -14.64
C LYS A 125 -5.41 5.90 -13.28
N LEU A 126 -4.37 6.61 -12.84
CA LEU A 126 -3.73 6.32 -11.56
C LEU A 126 -4.69 6.51 -10.40
N SER A 127 -5.42 7.63 -10.38
CA SER A 127 -6.40 7.91 -9.33
C SER A 127 -7.56 6.92 -9.36
N ASP A 128 -7.90 6.31 -10.50
CA ASP A 128 -8.93 5.26 -10.56
C ASP A 128 -8.46 4.06 -9.75
N ILE A 129 -7.21 3.64 -9.98
CA ILE A 129 -6.60 2.51 -9.29
C ILE A 129 -6.46 2.81 -7.79
N LEU A 130 -5.93 3.98 -7.41
CA LEU A 130 -5.66 4.30 -6.00
C LEU A 130 -6.91 4.67 -5.19
N TYR A 131 -7.97 5.17 -5.80
CA TYR A 131 -9.16 5.61 -5.05
C TYR A 131 -10.24 4.54 -4.97
N ASN A 132 -10.42 3.73 -6.01
CA ASN A 132 -11.43 2.68 -6.07
C ASN A 132 -10.92 1.39 -5.39
N THR A 133 -10.43 1.51 -4.16
CA THR A 133 -10.02 0.41 -3.29
C THR A 133 -11.21 -0.42 -2.86
N CYS A 134 -10.99 -1.70 -2.53
CA CYS A 134 -12.04 -2.55 -1.97
C CYS A 134 -12.76 -1.94 -0.76
N SER A 135 -11.99 -1.39 0.18
CA SER A 135 -12.52 -0.78 1.41
C SER A 135 -13.49 0.36 1.10
N ARG A 136 -13.11 1.28 0.22
CA ARG A 136 -13.98 2.40 -0.20
C ARG A 136 -15.19 1.98 -1.03
N LEU A 137 -15.11 0.84 -1.73
CA LEU A 137 -16.23 0.27 -2.47
C LEU A 137 -17.12 -0.67 -1.61
N ASN A 138 -16.76 -0.90 -0.34
CA ASN A 138 -17.43 -1.84 0.56
C ASN A 138 -17.51 -3.26 -0.02
N ILE A 139 -16.40 -3.73 -0.60
CA ILE A 139 -16.28 -5.08 -1.18
C ILE A 139 -15.19 -5.87 -0.48
N ASN A 140 -15.27 -7.19 -0.56
CA ASN A 140 -14.27 -8.06 0.06
C ASN A 140 -12.90 -7.84 -0.60
N CYS A 141 -11.90 -7.51 0.22
CA CYS A 141 -10.51 -7.51 -0.19
C CYS A 141 -10.01 -8.95 -0.32
N SER A 142 -9.31 -9.26 -1.40
CA SER A 142 -8.51 -10.48 -1.46
C SER A 142 -7.43 -10.43 -0.38
N GLU A 143 -7.20 -11.55 0.30
CA GLU A 143 -6.03 -11.70 1.17
C GLU A 143 -4.74 -11.57 0.36
N ILE A 144 -3.71 -10.99 0.98
CA ILE A 144 -2.41 -10.71 0.34
C ILE A 144 -1.34 -11.46 1.11
N ILE A 145 -0.54 -12.23 0.39
CA ILE A 145 0.71 -12.77 0.93
C ILE A 145 1.77 -11.69 0.75
N ARG A 146 2.25 -11.16 1.88
CA ARG A 146 3.30 -10.12 1.91
C ARG A 146 4.68 -10.74 2.04
N GLY A 147 5.63 -10.23 1.27
CA GLY A 147 7.04 -10.60 1.33
C GLY A 147 7.89 -9.56 2.07
N CYS A 148 9.20 -9.64 1.88
CA CYS A 148 10.19 -8.71 2.44
C CYS A 148 9.95 -7.25 2.00
N TYR A 149 10.54 -6.29 2.69
CA TYR A 149 10.46 -4.89 2.28
C TYR A 149 11.63 -4.52 1.36
N LEU A 150 11.42 -4.62 0.03
CA LEU A 150 12.42 -4.30 -1.00
C LEU A 150 11.81 -3.38 -2.08
N PRO A 151 11.50 -2.13 -1.73
CA PRO A 151 10.80 -1.25 -2.66
C PRO A 151 11.71 -0.87 -3.84
N ARG A 152 11.09 -0.79 -5.02
CA ARG A 152 11.74 -0.41 -6.27
C ARG A 152 11.03 0.73 -6.97
N ASN A 153 9.90 1.15 -6.44
CA ASN A 153 9.02 2.09 -7.10
C ASN A 153 8.39 3.02 -6.08
N ALA A 154 8.12 4.24 -6.51
CA ALA A 154 7.30 5.14 -5.72
C ALA A 154 6.47 6.05 -6.62
N ILE A 155 5.36 6.53 -6.05
CA ILE A 155 4.56 7.61 -6.58
C ILE A 155 4.84 8.83 -5.70
N LEU A 156 5.31 9.91 -6.31
CA LEU A 156 5.68 11.14 -5.64
C LEU A 156 4.71 12.25 -6.04
N PHE A 157 4.17 12.95 -5.05
CA PHE A 157 3.29 14.11 -5.24
C PHE A 157 4.06 15.38 -4.85
N PHE A 158 4.15 16.31 -5.80
CA PHE A 158 4.87 17.57 -5.66
C PHE A 158 3.91 18.72 -5.43
N ASP A 159 4.29 19.66 -4.57
CA ASP A 159 3.58 20.92 -4.38
C ASP A 159 3.96 21.94 -5.46
N GLU A 160 3.37 23.13 -5.42
CA GLU A 160 3.67 24.22 -6.36
C GLU A 160 5.11 24.73 -6.31
N ASN A 161 5.83 24.48 -5.20
CA ASN A 161 7.24 24.84 -5.03
C ASN A 161 8.19 23.75 -5.56
N GLY A 162 7.65 22.67 -6.14
CA GLY A 162 8.45 21.54 -6.62
C GLY A 162 9.02 20.67 -5.49
N LYS A 163 8.46 20.73 -4.28
CA LYS A 163 8.82 19.85 -3.17
C LYS A 163 7.88 18.66 -3.09
N VAL A 164 8.42 17.47 -2.82
CA VAL A 164 7.59 16.31 -2.49
C VAL A 164 6.92 16.57 -1.15
N PHE A 165 5.60 16.43 -1.07
CA PHE A 165 4.85 16.52 0.18
C PHE A 165 4.21 15.18 0.57
N GLU A 166 4.11 14.25 -0.38
CA GLU A 166 3.50 12.95 -0.20
C GLU A 166 4.18 11.92 -1.11
N TYR A 167 4.34 10.69 -0.62
CA TYR A 167 4.70 9.57 -1.46
C TYR A 167 4.00 8.27 -1.06
N LEU A 168 3.85 7.40 -2.05
CA LEU A 168 3.52 5.99 -1.88
C LEU A 168 4.68 5.16 -2.44
N GLU A 169 5.45 4.54 -1.56
CA GLU A 169 6.56 3.64 -1.87
C GLU A 169 6.02 2.21 -2.01
N ILE A 170 6.48 1.46 -3.02
CA ILE A 170 5.86 0.21 -3.46
C ILE A 170 6.94 -0.83 -3.77
N CYS A 171 6.82 -2.03 -3.17
CA CYS A 171 7.43 -3.24 -3.70
C CYS A 171 6.34 -4.11 -4.36
N PHE A 172 6.36 -4.20 -5.69
CA PHE A 172 5.43 -5.05 -6.43
C PHE A 172 5.69 -6.54 -6.19
N GLU A 173 6.95 -6.96 -6.18
CA GLU A 173 7.36 -8.36 -5.97
C GLU A 173 6.96 -8.89 -4.59
N CYS A 174 6.96 -7.99 -3.60
CA CYS A 174 6.69 -8.31 -2.20
C CYS A 174 5.26 -7.96 -1.77
N LYS A 175 4.50 -7.26 -2.62
CA LYS A 175 3.15 -6.74 -2.33
C LYS A 175 3.08 -5.98 -1.00
N THR A 176 4.11 -5.18 -0.76
CA THR A 176 4.18 -4.28 0.38
C THR A 176 4.34 -2.85 -0.09
N LYS A 177 4.00 -1.93 0.79
CA LYS A 177 4.00 -0.51 0.53
C LYS A 177 4.29 0.24 1.80
N GLU A 178 4.78 1.46 1.64
CA GLU A 178 5.00 2.41 2.70
C GLU A 178 4.62 3.80 2.20
N THR A 179 4.30 4.70 3.11
CA THR A 179 3.77 6.02 2.76
C THR A 179 4.44 7.06 3.63
N PHE A 180 4.55 8.27 3.10
CA PHE A 180 4.83 9.44 3.92
C PHE A 180 3.53 10.19 4.20
N GLY A 181 3.57 11.29 4.94
CA GLY A 181 2.48 12.25 5.02
C GLY A 181 1.14 11.71 5.52
N LYS A 182 0.07 12.00 4.77
CA LYS A 182 -1.34 11.87 5.18
C LYS A 182 -2.15 10.99 4.25
N ILE A 183 -1.52 10.27 3.33
CA ILE A 183 -2.25 9.30 2.53
C ILE A 183 -2.83 8.28 3.53
N GLU A 184 -4.16 8.25 3.63
CA GLU A 184 -4.84 7.31 4.51
C GLU A 184 -4.39 5.89 4.17
N ASN A 185 -4.41 4.99 5.16
CA ASN A 185 -4.07 3.57 5.02
C ASN A 185 -4.68 2.95 3.76
N LEU A 186 -3.93 3.07 2.65
CA LEU A 186 -4.41 2.69 1.35
C LEU A 186 -4.43 1.17 1.32
N ASP A 187 -5.60 0.57 1.36
CA ASP A 187 -5.70 -0.88 1.34
C ASP A 187 -5.52 -1.39 -0.09
N LEU A 188 -4.25 -1.51 -0.50
CA LEU A 188 -3.86 -2.13 -1.76
C LEU A 188 -4.06 -3.62 -1.64
N SER A 189 -5.04 -4.16 -2.37
CA SER A 189 -5.30 -5.58 -2.58
C SER A 189 -4.36 -6.19 -3.64
N ASP A 190 -4.41 -7.52 -3.80
CA ASP A 190 -3.65 -8.23 -4.84
C ASP A 190 -3.95 -7.72 -6.26
N TYR A 191 -5.23 -7.48 -6.58
CA TYR A 191 -5.60 -6.96 -7.90
C TYR A 191 -5.11 -5.52 -8.09
N MET A 192 -5.07 -4.70 -7.03
CA MET A 192 -4.56 -3.34 -7.12
C MET A 192 -3.06 -3.32 -7.35
N TYR A 193 -2.28 -4.20 -6.70
CA TYR A 193 -0.86 -4.35 -7.02
C TYR A 193 -0.67 -4.75 -8.48
N ASN A 194 -1.46 -5.68 -9.00
CA ASN A 194 -1.38 -6.09 -10.41
C ASN A 194 -1.75 -4.95 -11.38
N ASP A 195 -2.79 -4.17 -11.08
CA ASP A 195 -3.21 -3.06 -11.93
C ASP A 195 -2.23 -1.89 -11.88
N LEU A 196 -1.68 -1.59 -10.70
CA LEU A 196 -0.59 -0.63 -10.55
C LEU A 196 0.66 -1.12 -11.30
N GLU A 197 1.03 -2.40 -11.18
CA GLU A 197 2.21 -2.94 -11.86
C GLU A 197 2.05 -2.84 -13.39
N LYS A 198 0.88 -3.22 -13.92
CA LYS A 198 0.57 -3.04 -15.35
C LYS A 198 0.62 -1.57 -15.75
N TYR A 199 0.08 -0.68 -14.93
CA TYR A 199 0.08 0.75 -15.19
C TYR A 199 1.52 1.29 -15.29
N PHE A 200 2.40 0.94 -14.35
CA PHE A 200 3.81 1.33 -14.37
C PHE A 200 4.52 0.80 -15.63
N ASN A 201 4.38 -0.50 -15.92
CA ASN A 201 5.02 -1.12 -17.09
C ASN A 201 4.52 -0.54 -18.42
N ASN A 202 3.22 -0.22 -18.54
CA ASN A 202 2.65 0.44 -19.72
C ASN A 202 3.21 1.86 -19.93
N LEU A 203 3.76 2.48 -18.89
CA LEU A 203 4.45 3.77 -18.96
C LEU A 203 5.96 3.64 -19.17
N GLY A 204 6.48 2.42 -19.33
CA GLY A 204 7.91 2.13 -19.50
C GLY A 204 8.70 2.14 -18.19
N ILE A 205 8.02 2.07 -17.04
CA ILE A 205 8.62 2.09 -15.71
C ILE A 205 8.69 0.67 -15.16
N LYS A 206 9.91 0.20 -14.91
CA LYS A 206 10.20 -1.18 -14.50
C LYS A 206 9.85 -1.38 -13.03
N THR A 207 9.32 -2.56 -12.71
CA THR A 207 8.76 -2.87 -11.39
C THR A 207 9.45 -4.01 -10.64
N LYS A 208 10.43 -4.66 -11.29
CA LYS A 208 11.08 -5.87 -10.79
C LYS A 208 12.59 -5.73 -10.76
N TYR A 209 13.23 -6.57 -9.97
CA TYR A 209 14.66 -6.73 -9.98
C TYR A 209 15.18 -7.06 -11.38
N GLU A 210 16.23 -6.37 -11.78
CA GLU A 210 17.01 -6.64 -12.97
C GLU A 210 18.47 -6.86 -12.54
N PRO A 211 18.98 -8.10 -12.62
CA PRO A 211 20.38 -8.33 -12.39
C PRO A 211 21.18 -7.53 -13.41
N LEU A 212 22.26 -6.88 -12.97
CA LEU A 212 23.25 -6.33 -13.90
C LEU A 212 23.64 -7.46 -14.85
N ALA A 213 23.43 -7.24 -16.15
CA ALA A 213 23.96 -8.14 -17.16
C ALA A 213 25.43 -8.31 -16.84
N SER A 214 25.84 -9.54 -16.55
CA SER A 214 27.21 -9.79 -16.14
C SER A 214 28.11 -9.30 -17.28
N ALA A 215 28.90 -8.27 -17.00
CA ALA A 215 29.95 -7.80 -17.89
C ALA A 215 31.09 -8.83 -17.84
N PHE A 216 30.81 -10.06 -18.25
CA PHE A 216 31.81 -11.05 -18.59
C PHE A 216 31.93 -11.02 -20.12
N LYS A 217 32.81 -10.14 -20.59
CA LYS A 217 33.54 -10.33 -21.84
C LYS A 217 35.00 -10.60 -21.50
#